data_AF-A0A957QXB5-F1
#
_entry.id   AF-A0A957QXB5-F1
#
_cell.length_a   1.000
_cell.length_b   1.000
_cell.length_c   1.000
_cell.angle_alpha   90.00
_cell.angle_beta   90.00
_cell.angle_gamma   90.00
#
_symmetry.space_group_name_H-M   'P 1'
#
loop_
_entity.id
_entity.type
_entity.pdbx_description
1 polymer ?
#
loop_
_entity_poly.entity_id
_entity_poly.type
_entity_poly.pdbx_seq_one_letter_code
_entity_poly.pdbx_strand_id
1 'polypeptide(L)'
;MKWRDVGILALIVIVLGGYVYYSNNREVEPEELPVPTPPPADQQPISLFPPVTPAEVTWLEVRYSGGITETVITRDEAGQWAQTIPDPEPLISTTVDSQVGQLLTLTSRRTLAADANPLSAYGLEEPTAEIVLVIAGADGSSVRHTLHIG
;
A
#
# COMPACT_ATOMS: atom_id res chain seq x y z
N MET A 1 21.75 42.68 -39.21
CA MET A 1 21.38 42.86 -37.79
C MET A 1 22.05 44.12 -37.28
N LYS A 2 21.26 45.12 -36.86
CA LYS A 2 21.83 46.36 -36.32
C LYS A 2 22.22 46.10 -34.86
N TRP A 3 23.33 46.65 -34.38
CA TRP A 3 23.78 46.47 -32.99
C TRP A 3 22.72 46.86 -31.94
N ARG A 4 21.78 47.72 -32.34
CA ARG A 4 20.59 48.09 -31.56
C ARG A 4 19.65 46.90 -31.32
N ASP A 5 19.46 46.03 -32.31
CA ASP A 5 18.60 44.85 -32.20
C ASP A 5 19.21 43.83 -31.24
N VAL A 6 20.54 43.66 -31.29
CA VAL A 6 21.29 42.79 -30.36
C VAL A 6 21.20 43.31 -28.93
N GLY A 7 21.32 44.63 -28.73
CA GLY A 7 21.19 45.26 -27.42
C GLY A 7 19.81 45.08 -26.79
N ILE A 8 18.73 45.22 -27.59
CA ILE A 8 17.36 45.02 -27.13
C ILE A 8 17.13 43.55 -26.76
N LEU A 9 17.61 42.62 -27.58
CA LEU A 9 17.45 41.18 -27.34
C LEU A 9 18.20 40.73 -26.09
N ALA A 10 19.43 41.24 -25.88
CA ALA A 10 20.20 40.99 -24.67
C ALA A 10 19.49 41.51 -23.41
N LEU A 11 18.89 42.71 -23.48
CA LEU A 11 18.15 43.28 -22.37
C LEU A 11 16.89 42.47 -22.04
N ILE A 12 16.16 41.99 -23.06
CA ILE A 12 15.00 41.10 -22.87
C ILE A 12 15.43 39.79 -22.20
N VAL A 13 16.55 39.19 -22.62
CA VAL A 13 17.06 37.95 -22.00
C VAL A 13 17.47 38.18 -20.55
N ILE A 14 18.06 39.33 -20.22
CA ILE A 14 18.41 39.67 -18.83
C ILE A 14 17.14 39.85 -17.99
N VAL A 15 16.12 40.52 -18.51
CA VAL A 15 14.85 40.73 -17.80
C VAL A 15 14.11 39.42 -17.61
N LEU A 16 14.01 38.58 -18.65
CA LEU A 16 13.39 37.26 -18.57
C LEU A 16 14.17 36.30 -17.67
N GLY A 17 15.51 36.29 -17.78
CA GLY A 17 16.39 35.50 -16.93
C GLY A 17 16.29 35.91 -15.46
N GLY A 18 16.26 37.22 -15.19
CA GLY A 18 16.03 37.76 -13.85
C GLY A 18 14.64 37.43 -13.31
N TYR A 19 13.61 37.48 -14.16
CA TYR A 19 12.24 37.11 -13.79
C TYR A 19 12.12 35.61 -13.47
N VAL A 20 12.69 34.73 -14.29
CA VAL A 20 12.71 33.27 -14.06
C VAL A 20 13.56 32.93 -12.83
N TYR A 21 14.71 33.58 -12.66
CA TYR A 21 15.53 33.41 -11.46
C TYR A 21 14.77 33.84 -10.22
N TYR A 22 14.08 34.98 -10.27
CA TYR A 22 13.27 35.46 -9.16
C TYR A 22 12.04 34.58 -8.90
N SER A 23 11.37 34.06 -9.93
CA SER A 23 10.23 33.16 -9.75
C SER A 23 10.66 31.80 -9.23
N ASN A 24 11.84 31.31 -9.61
CA ASN A 24 12.38 30.04 -9.15
C ASN A 24 13.05 30.14 -7.76
N ASN A 25 13.63 31.29 -7.44
CA ASN A 25 14.24 31.58 -6.14
C ASN A 25 13.26 32.21 -5.14
N ARG A 26 12.00 32.41 -5.53
CA ARG A 26 10.92 32.36 -4.57
C ARG A 26 10.78 30.90 -4.18
N GLU A 27 11.51 30.51 -3.14
CA GLU A 27 11.00 29.50 -2.21
C GLU A 27 9.55 29.89 -2.00
N VAL A 28 8.65 29.06 -2.52
CA VAL A 28 7.28 29.00 -2.06
C VAL A 28 7.47 28.90 -0.55
N GLU A 29 7.28 30.03 0.14
CA GLU A 29 7.12 30.07 1.59
C GLU A 29 6.17 28.92 1.82
N PRO A 30 6.64 27.80 2.40
CA PRO A 30 5.91 26.56 2.29
C PRO A 30 4.54 26.92 2.81
N GLU A 31 3.53 26.88 1.93
CA GLU A 31 2.18 26.66 2.41
C GLU A 31 2.41 25.54 3.40
N GLU A 32 2.12 25.79 4.67
CA GLU A 32 2.03 24.74 5.66
C GLU A 32 0.86 23.87 5.17
N LEU A 33 1.07 23.14 4.05
CA LEU A 33 0.55 21.82 3.83
C LEU A 33 0.73 21.21 5.20
N PRO A 34 -0.36 20.89 5.91
CA PRO A 34 -0.26 20.42 7.27
C PRO A 34 0.80 19.33 7.23
N VAL A 35 1.97 19.62 7.78
CA VAL A 35 3.08 18.66 7.79
C VAL A 35 2.43 17.50 8.48
N PRO A 36 2.23 16.35 7.80
CA PRO A 36 1.47 15.27 8.40
C PRO A 36 2.17 15.02 9.71
N THR A 37 1.47 15.34 10.80
CA THR A 37 2.06 15.30 12.13
C THR A 37 2.65 13.91 12.21
N PRO A 38 3.98 13.76 12.42
CA PRO A 38 4.57 12.45 12.59
C PRO A 38 3.66 11.74 13.60
N PRO A 39 3.18 10.52 13.29
CA PRO A 39 2.40 9.75 14.26
C PRO A 39 3.12 9.86 15.59
N PRO A 40 2.42 10.15 16.71
CA PRO A 40 3.05 10.29 18.01
C PRO A 40 4.08 9.17 18.17
N ALA A 41 5.33 9.51 18.52
CA ALA A 41 6.46 8.59 18.55
C ALA A 41 6.26 7.37 19.48
N ASP A 42 5.16 7.37 20.23
CA ASP A 42 4.74 6.33 21.16
C ASP A 42 3.83 5.25 20.54
N GLN A 43 3.48 5.33 19.25
CA GLN A 43 2.75 4.25 18.59
C GLN A 43 3.71 3.11 18.25
N GLN A 44 3.81 2.12 19.15
CA GLN A 44 4.53 0.88 18.86
C GLN A 44 3.89 0.19 17.64
N PRO A 45 4.69 -0.27 16.66
CA PRO A 45 4.17 -0.98 15.52
C PRO A 45 3.42 -2.23 15.97
N ILE A 46 2.13 -2.32 15.64
CA ILE A 46 1.28 -3.47 15.96
C ILE A 46 1.33 -4.43 14.77
N SER A 47 1.67 -5.69 15.00
CA SER A 47 1.54 -6.74 13.98
C SER A 47 0.08 -6.93 13.60
N LEU A 48 -0.19 -6.97 12.30
CA LEU A 48 -1.57 -7.12 11.80
C LEU A 48 -2.09 -8.55 11.94
N PHE A 49 -1.17 -9.53 12.03
CA PHE A 49 -1.47 -10.94 12.15
C PHE A 49 -0.86 -11.51 13.43
N PRO A 50 -1.44 -12.59 14.00
CA PRO A 50 -0.82 -13.32 15.09
C PRO A 50 0.54 -13.91 14.67
N PRO A 51 1.43 -14.23 15.63
CA PRO A 51 2.73 -14.83 15.33
C PRO A 51 2.55 -16.26 14.81
N VAL A 52 2.47 -16.41 13.50
CA VAL A 52 2.28 -17.68 12.80
C VAL A 52 3.30 -17.83 11.67
N THR A 53 3.51 -19.07 11.25
CA THR A 53 4.40 -19.44 10.18
C THR A 53 3.63 -19.56 8.85
N PRO A 54 4.30 -19.40 7.69
CA PRO A 54 3.64 -19.58 6.39
C PRO A 54 3.01 -20.97 6.22
N ALA A 55 3.59 -22.00 6.86
CA ALA A 55 3.12 -23.38 6.80
C ALA A 55 1.74 -23.58 7.46
N GLU A 56 1.37 -22.71 8.40
CA GLU A 56 0.07 -22.74 9.07
C GLU A 56 -1.03 -22.07 8.21
N VAL A 57 -0.66 -21.35 7.15
CA VAL A 57 -1.63 -20.75 6.22
C VAL A 57 -2.03 -21.78 5.17
N THR A 58 -3.34 -22.01 5.07
CA THR A 58 -3.93 -23.03 4.17
C THR A 58 -4.74 -22.43 3.03
N TRP A 59 -5.16 -21.17 3.18
CA TRP A 59 -5.97 -20.45 2.19
C TRP A 59 -5.51 -19.01 2.12
N LEU A 60 -5.35 -18.50 0.90
CA LEU A 60 -5.18 -17.08 0.63
C LEU A 60 -6.13 -16.70 -0.49
N GLU A 61 -6.87 -15.62 -0.28
CA GLU A 61 -7.84 -15.10 -1.24
C GLU A 61 -7.65 -13.59 -1.35
N VAL A 62 -7.61 -13.11 -2.59
CA VAL A 62 -7.50 -11.69 -2.90
C VAL A 62 -8.70 -11.31 -3.76
N ARG A 63 -9.45 -10.30 -3.30
CA ARG A 63 -10.64 -9.77 -3.97
C ARG A 63 -10.44 -8.29 -4.24
N TYR A 64 -10.76 -7.85 -5.44
CA TYR A 64 -10.79 -6.43 -5.78
C TYR A 64 -12.23 -5.92 -5.93
N SER A 65 -12.49 -4.70 -5.46
CA SER A 65 -13.77 -4.03 -5.65
C SER A 65 -14.07 -3.89 -7.14
N GLY A 66 -15.30 -4.22 -7.54
CA GLY A 66 -15.70 -4.33 -8.95
C GLY A 66 -15.84 -5.77 -9.46
N GLY A 67 -15.40 -6.77 -8.69
CA GLY A 67 -15.74 -8.19 -8.91
C GLY A 67 -15.08 -8.85 -10.12
N ILE A 68 -14.16 -8.16 -10.81
CA ILE A 68 -13.52 -8.66 -12.04
C ILE A 68 -12.31 -9.55 -11.73
N THR A 69 -11.73 -9.45 -10.52
CA THR A 69 -10.51 -10.18 -10.17
C THR A 69 -10.63 -10.73 -8.76
N GLU A 70 -10.99 -12.01 -8.68
CA GLU A 70 -10.86 -12.85 -7.49
C GLU A 70 -9.78 -13.90 -7.77
N THR A 71 -8.85 -14.06 -6.84
CA THR A 71 -7.82 -15.08 -6.92
C THR A 71 -7.83 -15.84 -5.61
N VAL A 72 -8.01 -17.15 -5.72
CA VAL A 72 -7.99 -18.06 -4.56
C VAL A 72 -6.87 -19.05 -4.77
N ILE A 73 -6.02 -19.16 -3.75
CA ILE A 73 -4.96 -20.15 -3.70
C ILE A 73 -5.08 -20.95 -2.39
N THR A 74 -4.91 -22.26 -2.49
CA THR A 74 -5.03 -23.18 -1.36
C THR A 74 -3.81 -24.06 -1.23
N ARG A 75 -3.45 -24.39 0.00
CA ARG A 75 -2.40 -25.34 0.32
C ARG A 75 -3.03 -26.72 0.57
N ASP A 76 -2.48 -27.75 -0.05
CA ASP A 76 -2.89 -29.14 0.21
C ASP A 76 -2.15 -29.75 1.41
N GLU A 77 -2.51 -31.00 1.76
CA GLU A 77 -1.87 -31.75 2.86
C GLU A 77 -0.39 -32.10 2.57
N ALA A 78 0.03 -32.08 1.31
CA ALA A 78 1.43 -32.25 0.90
C ALA A 78 2.22 -30.92 0.92
N GLY A 79 1.59 -29.84 1.39
CA GLY A 79 2.19 -28.52 1.49
C GLY A 79 2.34 -27.79 0.16
N GLN A 80 1.71 -28.28 -0.91
CA GLN A 80 1.77 -27.67 -2.23
C GLN A 80 0.68 -26.61 -2.39
N TRP A 81 1.04 -25.49 -3.00
CA TRP A 81 0.08 -24.43 -3.32
C TRP A 81 -0.50 -24.64 -4.72
N ALA A 82 -1.80 -24.44 -4.84
CA ALA A 82 -2.48 -24.38 -6.12
C ALA A 82 -3.43 -23.18 -6.13
N GLN A 83 -3.48 -22.49 -7.26
CA GLN A 83 -4.60 -21.61 -7.56
C GLN A 83 -5.82 -22.48 -7.82
N THR A 84 -6.97 -22.08 -7.30
CA THR A 84 -8.27 -22.74 -7.54
C THR A 84 -9.23 -21.83 -8.31
N ILE A 85 -9.06 -20.50 -8.20
CA ILE A 85 -9.82 -19.48 -8.94
C ILE A 85 -8.83 -18.47 -9.55
N PRO A 86 -8.99 -18.05 -10.82
CA PRO A 86 -10.09 -18.39 -11.73
C PRO A 86 -10.02 -19.80 -12.31
N ASP A 87 -8.80 -20.29 -12.59
CA ASP A 87 -8.56 -21.61 -13.17
C ASP A 87 -7.59 -22.39 -12.28
N PRO A 88 -7.84 -23.70 -12.05
CA PRO A 88 -6.95 -24.53 -11.24
C PRO A 88 -5.56 -24.70 -11.86
N GLU A 89 -4.51 -24.26 -11.17
CA GLU A 89 -3.12 -24.39 -11.62
C GLU A 89 -2.18 -24.59 -10.42
N PRO A 90 -1.22 -25.54 -10.47
CA PRO A 90 -0.20 -25.66 -9.45
C PRO A 90 0.71 -24.42 -9.44
N LEU A 91 0.99 -23.91 -8.25
CA LEU A 91 1.88 -22.76 -8.05
C LEU A 91 3.24 -23.21 -7.51
N ILE A 92 4.24 -22.35 -7.70
CA ILE A 92 5.57 -22.57 -7.12
C ILE A 92 5.48 -22.29 -5.61
N SER A 93 5.39 -23.35 -4.82
CA SER A 93 5.14 -23.27 -3.37
C SER A 93 6.13 -22.36 -2.62
N THR A 94 7.41 -22.39 -3.00
CA THR A 94 8.43 -21.53 -2.38
C THR A 94 8.20 -20.03 -2.62
N THR A 95 7.65 -19.67 -3.78
CA THR A 95 7.30 -18.29 -4.11
C THR A 95 6.11 -17.84 -3.28
N VAL A 96 5.06 -18.67 -3.19
CA VAL A 96 3.86 -18.37 -2.40
C VAL A 96 4.21 -18.28 -0.91
N ASP A 97 5.01 -19.21 -0.39
CA ASP A 97 5.47 -19.19 1.01
C ASP A 97 6.23 -17.91 1.37
N SER A 98 7.08 -17.42 0.45
CA SER A 98 7.80 -16.16 0.63
C SER A 98 6.86 -14.95 0.68
N GLN A 99 5.84 -14.92 -0.18
CA GLN A 99 4.85 -13.84 -0.20
C GLN A 99 3.95 -13.88 1.04
N VAL A 100 3.48 -15.06 1.44
CA VAL A 100 2.71 -15.26 2.68
C VAL A 100 3.56 -14.86 3.89
N GLY A 101 4.84 -15.24 3.93
CA GLY A 101 5.76 -14.81 4.98
C GLY A 101 5.86 -13.29 5.10
N GLN A 102 6.01 -12.57 3.98
CA GLN A 102 6.03 -11.11 3.98
C GLN A 102 4.70 -10.52 4.48
N LEU A 103 3.57 -11.09 4.05
CA LEU A 103 2.23 -10.67 4.48
C LEU A 103 2.02 -10.84 5.99
N LEU A 104 2.48 -11.96 6.57
CA LEU A 104 2.39 -12.22 8.01
C LEU A 104 3.26 -11.26 8.84
N THR A 105 4.31 -10.69 8.25
CA THR A 105 5.18 -9.70 8.93
C THR A 105 4.67 -8.25 8.85
N LEU A 106 3.50 -8.01 8.26
CA LEU A 106 2.95 -6.65 8.17
C LEU A 106 2.70 -6.06 9.55
N THR A 107 3.14 -4.81 9.71
CA THR A 107 2.98 -4.02 10.93
C THR A 107 2.32 -2.69 10.62
N SER A 108 1.46 -2.22 11.52
CA SER A 108 0.85 -0.90 11.42
C SER A 108 1.88 0.17 11.79
N ARG A 109 1.98 1.22 10.97
CA ARG A 109 2.74 2.43 11.35
C ARG A 109 1.91 3.44 12.13
N ARG A 110 0.59 3.41 11.95
CA ARG A 110 -0.37 4.28 12.63
C ARG A 110 -1.63 3.50 12.95
N THR A 111 -2.16 3.72 14.15
CA THR A 111 -3.46 3.17 14.56
C THR A 111 -4.40 4.30 14.93
N LEU A 112 -5.64 4.20 14.45
CA LEU A 112 -6.70 5.17 14.71
C LEU A 112 -7.85 4.47 15.43
N ALA A 113 -8.42 5.13 16.43
CA ALA A 113 -9.59 4.61 17.12
C ALA A 113 -10.83 4.78 16.22
N ALA A 114 -11.59 3.70 16.04
CA ALA A 114 -12.69 3.61 15.09
C ALA A 114 -13.90 4.52 15.43
N ASP A 115 -14.07 4.85 16.71
CA ASP A 115 -15.13 5.72 17.22
C ASP A 115 -15.00 7.16 16.72
N ALA A 116 -13.77 7.67 16.64
CA ALA A 116 -13.47 9.02 16.16
C ALA A 116 -13.10 9.07 14.66
N ASN A 117 -12.97 7.92 14.00
CA ASN A 117 -12.46 7.80 12.63
C ASN A 117 -13.38 6.87 11.82
N PRO A 118 -14.45 7.38 11.20
CA PRO A 118 -15.37 6.54 10.43
C PRO A 118 -14.67 5.88 9.24
N LEU A 119 -14.97 4.60 9.01
CA LEU A 119 -14.36 3.78 7.96
C LEU A 119 -14.54 4.38 6.54
N SER A 120 -15.68 5.02 6.31
CA SER A 120 -16.02 5.67 5.04
C SER A 120 -15.04 6.78 4.65
N ALA A 121 -14.47 7.51 5.62
CA ALA A 121 -13.48 8.55 5.37
C ALA A 121 -12.15 7.99 4.81
N TYR A 122 -11.95 6.68 4.90
CA TYR A 122 -10.77 5.96 4.43
C TYR A 122 -11.08 4.96 3.32
N GLY A 123 -12.29 4.99 2.75
CA GLY A 123 -12.70 4.02 1.72
C GLY A 123 -12.85 2.59 2.22
N LEU A 124 -12.97 2.37 3.54
CA LEU A 124 -13.05 1.03 4.14
C LEU A 124 -14.48 0.51 4.31
N GLU A 125 -15.50 1.32 3.97
CA GLU A 125 -16.90 0.87 3.91
C GLU A 125 -17.16 0.06 2.64
N GLU A 126 -16.55 0.46 1.52
CA GLU A 126 -16.46 -0.30 0.27
C GLU A 126 -14.99 -0.46 -0.10
N PRO A 127 -14.27 -1.41 0.52
CA PRO A 127 -12.83 -1.54 0.36
C PRO A 127 -12.46 -1.87 -1.09
N THR A 128 -11.49 -1.13 -1.64
CA THR A 128 -10.91 -1.34 -2.97
C THR A 128 -10.34 -2.75 -3.16
N ALA A 129 -9.81 -3.34 -2.10
CA ALA A 129 -9.40 -4.74 -2.09
C ALA A 129 -9.57 -5.40 -0.71
N GLU A 130 -9.73 -6.72 -0.70
CA GLU A 130 -9.71 -7.54 0.49
C GLU A 130 -8.71 -8.67 0.34
N ILE A 131 -7.91 -8.89 1.37
CA ILE A 131 -7.03 -10.05 1.49
C ILE A 131 -7.55 -10.91 2.62
N VAL A 132 -7.83 -12.16 2.32
CA VAL A 132 -8.35 -13.15 3.27
C VAL A 132 -7.32 -14.23 3.44
N LEU A 133 -6.98 -14.54 4.69
CA LEU A 133 -6.14 -15.67 5.06
C LEU A 133 -6.91 -16.62 5.95
N VAL A 134 -6.71 -17.92 5.77
CA VAL A 134 -7.11 -18.93 6.75
C VAL A 134 -5.86 -19.56 7.35
N ILE A 135 -5.77 -19.48 8.67
CA ILE A 135 -4.67 -20.02 9.45
C ILE A 135 -5.19 -21.25 10.20
N ALA A 136 -4.53 -22.38 10.03
CA ALA A 136 -4.78 -23.60 10.78
C ALA A 136 -4.13 -23.51 12.17
N GLY A 137 -4.90 -23.83 13.21
CA GLY A 137 -4.45 -23.98 14.58
C GLY A 137 -3.92 -25.39 14.84
N ALA A 138 -3.02 -25.50 15.83
CA ALA A 138 -2.44 -26.79 16.24
C ALA A 138 -3.47 -27.78 16.81
N ASP A 139 -4.65 -27.31 17.20
CA ASP A 139 -5.79 -28.08 17.69
C ASP A 139 -6.73 -28.56 16.57
N GLY A 140 -6.40 -28.29 15.31
CA GLY A 140 -7.25 -28.59 14.16
C GLY A 140 -8.36 -27.55 13.92
N SER A 141 -8.35 -26.43 14.66
CA SER A 141 -9.21 -25.29 14.36
C SER A 141 -8.66 -24.49 13.17
N SER A 142 -9.49 -23.62 12.58
CA SER A 142 -9.06 -22.69 11.52
C SER A 142 -9.63 -21.31 11.80
N VAL A 143 -8.78 -20.28 11.72
CA VAL A 143 -9.17 -18.88 11.93
C VAL A 143 -9.07 -18.11 10.61
N ARG A 144 -10.16 -17.44 10.24
CA ARG A 144 -10.23 -16.55 9.07
C ARG A 144 -9.86 -15.13 9.48
N HIS A 145 -8.85 -14.57 8.83
CA HIS A 145 -8.45 -13.16 8.96
C HIS A 145 -8.73 -12.41 7.66
N THR A 146 -9.35 -11.24 7.76
CA THR A 146 -9.61 -10.37 6.61
C THR A 146 -8.91 -9.03 6.81
N LEU A 147 -8.14 -8.62 5.79
CA LEU A 147 -7.52 -7.31 5.69
C LEU A 147 -8.24 -6.51 4.61
N HIS A 148 -8.88 -5.42 5.01
CA HIS A 148 -9.54 -4.49 4.10
C HIS A 148 -8.57 -3.38 3.67
N ILE A 149 -8.56 -3.07 2.37
CA ILE A 149 -7.69 -2.08 1.75
C ILE A 149 -8.60 -1.09 1.02
N GLY A 150 -8.58 0.17 1.46
CA GLY A 150 -9.38 1.28 0.92
C GLY A 150 -8.60 2.14 -0.04
#